data_AF-A0A973J1F5-F1
#
_entry.id   AF-A0A973J1F5-F1
#
_cell.length_a   1.000
_cell.length_b   1.000
_cell.length_c   1.000
_cell.angle_alpha   90.00
_cell.angle_beta   90.00
_cell.angle_gamma   90.00
#
_symmetry.space_group_name_H-M   'P 1'
#
loop_
_entity.id
_entity.type
_entity.pdbx_description
1 polymer ?
#
loop_
_entity_poly.entity_id
_entity_poly.type
_entity_poly.pdbx_seq_one_letter_code
_entity_poly.pdbx_strand_id
1 'polypeptide(L)'
;LVGELYDEYGFFCYNRLDLHVSEERKKAIIECASNGKLDSIAGFRVLAFNGLDGYKYHFDGGWMLIRPSGTEPVLRLYCEADSREKVDKVLAFAAKLA
;
A
#
# COMPACT_ATOMS: atom_id res chain seq x y z
N LEU A 1 -12.83 10.39 23.69
CA LEU A 1 -11.90 11.06 22.74
C LEU A 1 -11.47 10.18 21.56
N VAL A 2 -10.75 9.06 21.71
CA VAL A 2 -10.39 8.21 20.54
C VAL A 2 -11.49 7.22 20.16
N GLY A 3 -12.23 6.67 21.13
CA GLY A 3 -13.33 5.72 20.86
C GLY A 3 -14.50 6.33 20.10
N GLU A 4 -14.91 7.54 20.45
CA GLU A 4 -16.03 8.26 19.82
C GLU A 4 -15.76 8.59 18.33
N LEU A 5 -14.48 8.76 17.95
CA LEU A 5 -14.07 8.98 16.56
C LEU A 5 -14.20 7.71 15.69
N TYR A 6 -14.02 6.52 16.28
CA TYR A 6 -14.22 5.26 15.54
C TYR A 6 -15.69 4.97 15.26
N ASP A 7 -16.59 5.41 16.15
CA ASP A 7 -18.03 5.26 15.95
C ASP A 7 -18.56 6.22 14.87
N GLU A 8 -17.96 7.39 14.72
CA GLU A 8 -18.36 8.39 13.71
C GLU A 8 -17.71 8.18 12.33
N TYR A 9 -16.44 7.72 12.28
CA TYR A 9 -15.67 7.63 11.02
C TYR A 9 -15.30 6.21 10.61
N GLY A 10 -15.50 5.21 11.46
CA GLY A 10 -15.14 3.81 11.21
C GLY A 10 -13.78 3.42 11.79
N PHE A 11 -13.60 2.13 12.08
CA PHE A 11 -12.30 1.58 12.51
C PHE A 11 -11.35 1.47 11.32
N PHE A 12 -10.26 2.22 11.35
CA PHE A 12 -9.16 2.05 10.40
C PHE A 12 -7.95 1.47 11.12
N CYS A 13 -7.45 0.36 10.58
CA CYS A 13 -6.18 -0.23 10.94
C CYS A 13 -5.10 0.32 10.02
N TYR A 14 -3.93 0.57 10.58
CA TYR A 14 -2.78 1.07 9.84
C TYR A 14 -1.56 0.21 10.14
N ASN A 15 -0.74 -0.05 9.11
CA ASN A 15 0.56 -0.67 9.29
C ASN A 15 1.54 -0.24 8.18
N ARG A 16 2.83 -0.37 8.47
CA ARG A 16 3.93 -0.08 7.55
C ARG A 16 4.92 -1.24 7.51
N LEU A 17 5.44 -1.53 6.32
CA LEU A 17 6.50 -2.50 6.12
C LEU A 17 7.66 -1.85 5.34
N ASP A 18 8.87 -1.91 5.91
CA ASP A 18 10.08 -1.42 5.26
C ASP A 18 10.84 -2.63 4.68
N LEU A 19 10.81 -2.77 3.35
CA LEU A 19 11.42 -3.89 2.65
C LEU A 19 12.82 -3.54 2.19
N HIS A 20 13.79 -4.36 2.58
CA HIS A 20 15.11 -4.36 1.96
C HIS A 20 15.07 -5.30 0.75
N VAL A 21 15.26 -4.75 -0.44
CA VAL A 21 15.17 -5.46 -1.71
C VAL A 21 16.38 -5.13 -2.57
N SER A 22 16.79 -6.05 -3.44
CA SER A 22 17.82 -5.72 -4.44
C SER A 22 17.34 -4.58 -5.36
N GLU A 23 18.27 -3.86 -5.96
CA GLU A 23 17.95 -2.75 -6.86
C GLU A 23 17.14 -3.23 -8.09
N GLU A 24 17.38 -4.45 -8.58
CA GLU A 24 16.61 -5.04 -9.68
C GLU A 24 15.14 -5.26 -9.26
N ARG A 25 14.93 -5.87 -8.09
CA ARG A 25 13.59 -6.13 -7.58
C ARG A 25 12.85 -4.83 -7.24
N LYS A 26 13.56 -3.86 -6.68
CA LYS A 26 13.03 -2.52 -6.42
C LYS A 26 12.53 -1.86 -7.71
N LYS A 27 13.32 -1.89 -8.79
CA LYS A 27 12.91 -1.36 -10.10
C LYS A 27 11.69 -2.08 -10.66
N ALA A 28 11.64 -3.42 -10.57
CA ALA A 28 10.48 -4.20 -11.02
C ALA A 28 9.20 -3.82 -10.25
N ILE A 29 9.28 -3.68 -8.92
CA ILE A 29 8.14 -3.22 -8.10
C ILE A 29 7.70 -1.81 -8.51
N ILE A 30 8.66 -0.89 -8.70
CA ILE A 30 8.39 0.48 -9.12
C ILE A 30 7.72 0.51 -10.50
N GLU A 31 8.17 -0.30 -11.44
CA GLU A 31 7.58 -0.37 -12.78
C GLU A 31 6.14 -0.91 -12.72
N CYS A 32 5.91 -2.01 -12.00
CA CYS A 32 4.56 -2.53 -11.76
C CYS A 32 3.65 -1.50 -11.08
N ALA A 33 4.16 -0.80 -10.06
CA ALA A 33 3.39 0.17 -9.27
C ALA A 33 3.16 1.50 -10.00
N SER A 34 4.09 1.96 -10.83
CA SER A 34 3.98 3.24 -11.55
C SER A 34 3.05 3.18 -12.76
N ASN A 35 2.85 1.97 -13.31
CA ASN A 35 1.98 1.76 -14.46
C ASN A 35 0.50 2.08 -14.18
N GLY A 36 0.06 2.12 -12.91
CA GLY A 36 -1.33 2.44 -12.57
C GLY A 36 -2.35 1.39 -13.03
N LYS A 37 -1.91 0.23 -13.52
CA LYS A 37 -2.76 -0.82 -14.14
C LYS A 37 -3.19 -1.92 -13.18
N LEU A 38 -3.05 -1.72 -11.87
CA LEU A 38 -3.57 -2.67 -10.89
C LEU A 38 -5.08 -2.49 -10.81
N ASP A 39 -5.85 -3.40 -11.41
CA ASP A 39 -7.31 -3.42 -11.29
C ASP A 39 -7.78 -3.95 -9.92
N SER A 40 -6.93 -4.77 -9.28
CA SER A 40 -7.17 -5.28 -7.93
C SER A 40 -5.88 -5.40 -7.12
N ILE A 41 -6.00 -5.23 -5.80
CA ILE A 41 -4.93 -5.36 -4.80
C ILE A 41 -5.41 -6.34 -3.76
N ALA A 42 -4.72 -7.47 -3.59
CA ALA A 42 -5.12 -8.54 -2.66
C ALA A 42 -6.60 -8.99 -2.80
N GLY A 43 -7.18 -8.89 -4.00
CA GLY A 43 -8.58 -9.22 -4.28
C GLY A 43 -9.56 -8.05 -4.10
N PHE A 44 -9.10 -6.88 -3.64
CA PHE A 44 -9.91 -5.67 -3.52
C PHE A 44 -9.82 -4.83 -4.78
N ARG A 45 -10.96 -4.35 -5.29
CA ARG A 45 -11.01 -3.52 -6.50
C ARG A 45 -10.31 -2.18 -6.25
N VAL A 46 -9.47 -1.77 -7.20
CA VAL A 46 -8.85 -0.44 -7.19
C VAL A 46 -9.87 0.60 -7.67
N LEU A 47 -9.91 1.71 -6.95
CA LEU A 47 -10.83 2.83 -7.18
C LEU A 47 -10.11 4.04 -7.75
N ALA A 48 -8.87 4.28 -7.32
CA ALA A 48 -8.07 5.41 -7.79
C ALA A 48 -6.58 5.14 -7.63
N PHE A 49 -5.78 5.79 -8.48
CA PHE A 49 -4.33 5.78 -8.44
C PHE A 49 -3.78 7.21 -8.41
N ASN A 50 -2.72 7.45 -7.63
CA ASN A 50 -1.98 8.70 -7.58
C ASN A 50 -0.47 8.41 -7.51
N GLY A 51 0.28 8.97 -8.46
CA GLY A 51 1.73 8.78 -8.60
C GLY A 51 2.62 9.94 -8.13
N LEU A 52 2.07 10.98 -7.45
CA LEU A 52 2.80 12.23 -7.17
C LEU A 52 3.84 12.15 -6.04
N ASP A 53 3.56 11.45 -4.93
CA ASP A 53 4.50 11.28 -3.79
C ASP A 53 4.67 9.78 -3.46
N GLY A 54 5.06 9.02 -4.48
CA GLY A 54 5.03 7.56 -4.51
C GLY A 54 3.77 7.04 -5.21
N TYR A 55 3.58 5.73 -5.17
CA TYR A 55 2.51 5.04 -5.89
C TYR A 55 1.39 4.69 -4.93
N LYS A 56 0.40 5.59 -4.82
CA LYS A 56 -0.77 5.42 -3.96
C LYS A 56 -1.93 4.83 -4.73
N TYR A 57 -2.45 3.71 -4.24
CA TYR A 57 -3.65 3.06 -4.73
C TYR A 57 -4.74 3.10 -3.67
N HIS A 58 -5.91 3.60 -4.03
CA HIS A 58 -7.10 3.50 -3.21
C HIS A 58 -7.89 2.28 -3.69
N PHE A 59 -8.33 1.45 -2.76
CA PHE A 59 -9.15 0.27 -3.03
C PHE A 59 -10.35 0.25 -2.08
N ASP A 60 -11.26 -0.69 -2.28
CA ASP A 60 -12.45 -0.79 -1.45
C ASP A 60 -12.13 -1.05 0.05
N GLY A 61 -12.43 -0.06 0.89
CA GLY A 61 -12.16 -0.08 2.32
C GLY A 61 -10.71 0.24 2.72
N GLY A 62 -9.91 0.91 1.87
CA GLY A 62 -8.57 1.34 2.28
C GLY A 62 -7.69 1.95 1.18
N TRP A 63 -6.42 2.13 1.52
CA TRP A 63 -5.39 2.57 0.59
C TRP A 63 -4.04 1.92 0.88
N MET A 64 -3.23 1.82 -0.16
CA MET A 64 -1.85 1.36 -0.13
C MET A 64 -0.95 2.42 -0.76
N LEU A 65 0.23 2.64 -0.20
CA LEU A 65 1.26 3.51 -0.76
C LEU A 65 2.59 2.78 -0.84
N ILE A 66 3.16 2.74 -2.04
CA ILE A 66 4.50 2.24 -2.30
C ILE A 66 5.43 3.43 -2.48
N ARG A 67 6.41 3.56 -1.59
CA ARG A 67 7.39 4.65 -1.62
C ARG A 67 8.81 4.09 -1.71
N PRO A 68 9.46 4.17 -2.87
CA PRO A 68 10.87 3.80 -2.98
C PRO A 68 11.75 4.83 -2.25
N SER A 69 12.79 4.35 -1.56
CA SER A 69 13.85 5.21 -1.05
C SER A 69 14.73 5.71 -2.20
N GLY A 70 15.11 6.99 -2.19
CA GLY A 70 15.93 7.58 -3.25
C GLY A 70 17.41 7.23 -3.16
N THR A 71 17.90 6.89 -1.97
CA THR A 71 19.34 6.72 -1.68
C THR A 71 19.69 5.33 -1.14
N GLU A 72 18.69 4.54 -0.74
CA GLU A 72 18.89 3.21 -0.13
C GLU A 72 18.09 2.14 -0.88
N PRO A 73 18.51 0.86 -0.83
CA PRO A 73 17.79 -0.29 -1.39
C PRO A 73 16.58 -0.68 -0.51
N VAL A 74 15.79 0.33 -0.13
CA VAL A 74 14.64 0.22 0.76
C VAL A 74 13.40 0.65 0.01
N LEU A 75 12.32 -0.12 0.17
CA LEU A 75 11.00 0.18 -0.35
C LEU A 75 10.02 0.17 0.83
N ARG A 76 9.38 1.32 1.07
CA ARG A 76 8.44 1.48 2.18
C ARG A 76 7.02 1.27 1.68
N LEU A 77 6.32 0.35 2.31
CA LEU A 77 4.93 0.01 2.04
C LEU A 77 4.08 0.51 3.19
N TYR A 78 3.07 1.30 2.88
CA TYR A 78 2.10 1.80 3.85
C TYR A 78 0.73 1.28 3.46
N CYS A 79 -0.07 0.89 4.44
CA CYS A 79 -1.45 0.52 4.21
C CYS A 79 -2.32 0.97 5.36
N GLU A 80 -3.50 1.46 5.00
CA GLU A 80 -4.60 1.72 5.93
C GLU A 80 -5.84 1.04 5.36
N ALA A 81 -6.60 0.37 6.21
CA ALA A 81 -7.82 -0.31 5.81
C ALA A 81 -8.80 -0.47 6.98
N ASP A 82 -10.05 -0.79 6.67
CA ASP A 82 -11.14 -1.07 7.63
C ASP A 82 -10.91 -2.24 8.60
N SER A 83 -9.84 -3.01 8.41
CA SER A 83 -9.52 -4.17 9.26
C SER A 83 -8.04 -4.51 9.21
N ARG A 84 -7.53 -5.05 10.33
CA ARG A 84 -6.12 -5.46 10.44
C ARG A 84 -5.77 -6.56 9.45
N GLU A 85 -6.68 -7.51 9.25
CA GLU A 85 -6.51 -8.59 8.27
C GLU A 85 -6.36 -8.03 6.84
N LYS A 86 -7.16 -7.03 6.46
CA LYS A 86 -7.05 -6.38 5.15
C LYS A 86 -5.70 -5.69 4.99
N VAL A 87 -5.26 -4.94 6.00
CA VAL A 87 -3.92 -4.32 6.03
C VAL A 87 -2.82 -5.35 5.80
N ASP A 88 -2.82 -6.44 6.57
CA ASP A 88 -1.76 -7.44 6.50
C ASP A 88 -1.77 -8.19 5.15
N LYS A 89 -2.96 -8.48 4.58
CA LYS A 89 -3.10 -9.05 3.21
C LYS A 89 -2.56 -8.12 2.14
N VAL A 90 -2.89 -6.83 2.20
CA VAL A 90 -2.46 -5.83 1.22
C VAL A 90 -0.95 -5.62 1.28
N LEU A 91 -0.38 -5.49 2.49
CA LEU A 91 1.07 -5.39 2.64
C LEU A 91 1.80 -6.64 2.15
N ALA A 92 1.27 -7.84 2.43
CA ALA A 92 1.84 -9.08 1.94
C ALA A 92 1.76 -9.21 0.40
N PHE A 93 0.66 -8.74 -0.20
CA PHE A 93 0.53 -8.65 -1.66
C PHE A 93 1.57 -7.69 -2.25
N ALA A 94 1.70 -6.49 -1.69
CA ALA A 94 2.65 -5.50 -2.15
C ALA A 94 4.12 -5.95 -1.99
N ALA A 95 4.43 -6.70 -0.94
CA ALA A 95 5.75 -7.28 -0.75
C ALA A 95 6.10 -8.40 -1.74
N LYS A 96 5.09 -8.96 -2.41
CA LYS A 96 5.21 -10.00 -3.46
C LYS A 96 4.95 -9.46 -4.86
N LEU A 97 4.72 -8.15 -5.00
CA LEU A 97 4.73 -7.51 -6.31
C LEU A 97 6.12 -7.75 -6.92
N ALA A 98 6.19 -8.36 -8.11
CA ALA A 98 7.42 -8.81 -8.77
C ALA A 98 8.26 -9.88 -8.02
#